data_AF-A0A7W5XWQ5-F1
#
_entry.id   AF-A0A7W5XWQ5-F1
#
_cell.length_a   1.000
_cell.length_b   1.000
_cell.length_c   1.000
_cell.angle_alpha   90.00
_cell.angle_beta   90.00
_cell.angle_gamma   90.00
#
_symmetry.space_group_name_H-M   'P 1'
#
loop_
_entity.id
_entity.type
_entity.pdbx_description
1 polymer ?
#
loop_
_entity_poly.entity_id
_entity_poly.type
_entity_poly.pdbx_seq_one_letter_code
_entity_poly.pdbx_strand_id
1 'polypeptide(L)' 'MNDLQQMAIEAHGGLERFRQFSFLTARLHQFGILWNLKGKPDTLTQANLRVNLRTEEVSHWPFHPTRNRSRFTPTR' A
#
# COMPACT_ATOMS: atom_id res chain seq x y z
N MET A 1 -20.08 17.80 -6.03
CA MET A 1 -18.96 17.49 -6.93
C MET A 1 -18.81 18.67 -7.86
N ASN A 2 -17.61 19.23 -8.05
CA ASN A 2 -17.39 20.25 -9.10
C ASN A 2 -16.87 19.60 -10.39
N ASP A 3 -16.87 20.35 -11.48
CA ASP A 3 -16.53 19.83 -12.81
C ASP A 3 -15.09 19.31 -12.89
N LEU A 4 -14.14 20.01 -12.26
CA LEU A 4 -12.73 19.58 -12.21
C LEU A 4 -12.57 18.24 -11.47
N GLN A 5 -13.26 18.08 -10.34
CA GLN A 5 -13.24 16.85 -9.56
C GLN A 5 -13.82 15.69 -10.35
N GLN A 6 -14.95 15.90 -11.03
CA GLN A 6 -15.56 14.86 -11.86
C GLN A 6 -14.65 14.47 -13.03
N MET A 7 -14.08 15.45 -13.72
CA MET A 7 -13.11 15.22 -14.80
C MET A 7 -11.92 14.37 -14.33
N ALA A 8 -11.34 14.70 -13.18
CA ALA A 8 -10.21 13.94 -12.63
C ALA A 8 -10.58 12.49 -12.31
N ILE A 9 -11.74 12.25 -11.70
CA ILE A 9 -12.21 10.88 -11.37
C ILE A 9 -12.42 10.06 -12.64
N GLU A 10 -13.11 10.63 -13.64
CA GLU A 10 -13.40 9.93 -14.90
C GLU A 10 -12.12 9.66 -15.71
N ALA A 11 -11.17 10.60 -15.72
CA ALA A 11 -9.86 10.40 -16.37
C ALA A 11 -9.06 9.23 -15.75
N HIS A 12 -9.31 8.89 -14.48
CA HIS A 12 -8.69 7.74 -13.80
C HIS A 12 -9.53 6.44 -13.86
N GLY A 13 -10.56 6.41 -14.70
CA GLY A 13 -11.36 5.22 -14.97
C GLY A 13 -12.68 5.15 -14.20
N GLY A 14 -13.07 6.24 -13.53
CA GLY A 14 -14.41 6.40 -12.97
C GLY A 14 -14.64 5.64 -11.66
N LEU A 15 -15.64 6.11 -10.91
CA LEU A 15 -15.92 5.57 -9.58
C LEU A 15 -16.60 4.20 -9.63
N GLU A 16 -17.39 3.92 -10.66
CA GLU A 16 -18.03 2.60 -10.84
C GLU A 16 -17.01 1.48 -10.99
N ARG A 17 -15.97 1.70 -11.80
CA ARG A 17 -14.88 0.73 -11.94
C ARG A 17 -14.10 0.59 -10.64
N PHE A 18 -13.79 1.69 -9.96
CA PHE A 18 -13.10 1.65 -8.66
C PHE A 18 -13.88 0.82 -7.63
N ARG A 19 -15.20 0.98 -7.58
CA ARG A 19 -16.13 0.23 -6.73
C ARG A 19 -16.27 -1.25 -7.10
N GLN A 20 -15.58 -1.77 -8.11
CA GLN A 20 -15.51 -3.22 -8.36
C GLN A 20 -14.34 -3.88 -7.61
N PHE A 21 -13.37 -3.10 -7.12
CA PHE A 21 -12.21 -3.64 -6.43
C PHE A 21 -12.37 -3.61 -4.91
N SER A 22 -11.73 -4.56 -4.24
CA SER A 22 -11.68 -4.61 -2.77
C SER A 22 -10.27 -4.34 -2.23
N PHE A 23 -9.24 -4.64 -3.02
CA PHE A 23 -7.85 -4.48 -2.62
C PHE A 23 -6.99 -4.03 -3.79
N LEU A 24 -5.97 -3.23 -3.47
CA LEU A 24 -4.84 -2.95 -4.34
C LEU A 24 -3.61 -3.66 -3.76
N THR A 25 -2.85 -4.36 -4.61
CA THR A 25 -1.56 -4.95 -4.21
C THR A 25 -0.46 -4.42 -5.11
N ALA A 26 0.61 -3.90 -4.49
CA ALA A 26 1.80 -3.38 -5.17
C ALA A 26 3.04 -4.14 -4.70
N ARG A 27 4.02 -4.29 -5.60
CA ARG A 27 5.37 -4.73 -5.23
C ARG A 27 6.24 -3.50 -5.06
N LEU A 28 6.90 -3.42 -3.91
CA LEU A 28 7.78 -2.34 -3.51
C LEU A 28 9.22 -2.83 -3.54
N HIS A 29 10.09 -1.98 -4.08
CA HIS A 29 11.53 -2.07 -3.89
C HIS A 29 11.97 -0.82 -3.12
N GLN A 30 12.24 -0.97 -1.83
CA GLN A 30 12.53 0.15 -0.93
C GLN A 30 13.94 0.02 -0.36
N PHE A 31 14.71 1.10 -0.41
CA PHE A 31 16.07 1.12 0.07
C PHE A 31 16.38 2.50 0.64
N GLY A 32 17.49 2.61 1.37
CA GLY A 32 17.93 3.89 1.91
C GLY A 32 18.96 3.72 3.01
N ILE A 33 19.85 4.70 3.13
CA ILE A 33 20.98 4.64 4.07
C ILE A 33 20.54 4.49 5.53
N LEU A 34 19.36 5.01 5.88
CA LEU A 34 18.81 4.93 7.24
C LEU A 34 18.49 3.49 7.67
N TRP A 35 18.18 2.58 6.75
CA TRP A 35 17.89 1.17 7.09
C TRP A 35 19.13 0.43 7.59
N ASN A 36 20.29 0.74 7.00
CA ASN A 36 21.59 0.24 7.46
C ASN A 36 21.90 0.75 8.88
N LEU A 37 21.71 2.06 9.13
CA LEU A 37 21.94 2.65 10.45
C LEU A 37 21.04 2.03 11.53
N LYS A 38 19.82 1.62 11.18
CA LYS A 38 18.89 0.92 12.07
C LYS A 38 19.19 -0.58 12.25
N GLY A 39 20.22 -1.12 11.59
CA GLY A 39 20.57 -2.54 11.65
C GLY A 39 19.53 -3.47 11.01
N LYS A 40 18.71 -2.94 10.08
CA LYS A 40 17.62 -3.66 9.40
C LYS A 40 17.66 -3.43 7.88
N PRO A 41 18.81 -3.66 7.22
CA PRO A 41 19.02 -3.24 5.83
C PRO A 41 18.06 -3.90 4.84
N ASP A 42 17.71 -5.17 5.07
CA ASP A 42 16.97 -5.98 4.11
C ASP A 42 15.51 -6.23 4.52
N THR A 43 15.10 -5.76 5.69
CA THR A 43 13.84 -6.17 6.32
C THR A 43 12.62 -5.97 5.42
N LEU A 44 12.61 -4.93 4.59
CA LEU A 44 11.51 -4.68 3.65
C LEU A 44 12.00 -4.35 2.24
N THR A 45 13.26 -4.63 1.89
CA THR A 45 13.85 -4.19 0.62
C THR A 45 13.05 -4.64 -0.59
N GLN A 46 12.53 -5.87 -0.53
CA GLN A 46 11.57 -6.40 -1.47
C GLN A 46 10.30 -6.78 -0.69
N ALA A 47 9.27 -5.94 -0.79
CA ALA A 47 8.03 -6.14 -0.06
C ALA A 47 6.82 -6.04 -1.00
N ASN A 48 5.72 -6.65 -0.60
CA ASN A 48 4.41 -6.42 -1.13
C ASN A 48 3.67 -5.51 -0.17
N LEU A 49 2.90 -4.59 -0.73
CA LEU A 49 1.97 -3.73 -0.05
C LEU A 49 0.55 -4.11 -0.49
N ARG A 50 -0.36 -4.31 0.45
CA ARG A 50 -1.80 -4.42 0.16
C ARG A 50 -2.58 -3.41 0.95
N VAL A 51 -3.42 -2.69 0.22
CA VAL A 51 -4.34 -1.68 0.73
C VAL A 51 -5.76 -2.21 0.54
N ASN A 52 -6.57 -2.13 1.58
CA ASN A 52 -8.01 -2.33 1.47
C ASN A 52 -8.64 -1.05 0.91
N LEU A 53 -9.42 -1.14 -0.16
CA LEU A 53 -10.03 0.02 -0.81
C LEU A 53 -11.40 0.37 -0.23
N ARG A 54 -11.87 -0.38 0.77
CA ARG A 54 -13.18 -0.22 1.43
C ARG A 54 -13.08 0.21 2.88
N THR A 55 -11.95 -0.06 3.52
CA THR A 55 -11.70 0.25 4.91
C THR A 55 -10.27 0.76 5.06
N GLU A 56 -10.00 1.48 6.14
CA GLU A 56 -8.64 1.89 6.50
C GLU A 56 -7.84 0.68 7.02
N GLU A 57 -7.29 -0.11 6.09
CA GLU A 57 -6.40 -1.22 6.41
C GLU A 57 -5.26 -1.30 5.39
N VAL A 58 -4.03 -1.43 5.90
CA VAL A 58 -2.84 -1.62 5.06
C VAL A 58 -1.91 -2.67 5.65
N SER A 59 -1.18 -3.36 4.79
CA SER A 59 -0.31 -4.46 5.18
C SER A 59 0.91 -4.56 4.28
N HIS A 60 2.07 -4.83 4.89
CA HIS A 60 3.35 -5.06 4.21
C HIS A 60 3.88 -6.47 4.51
N TRP A 61 4.52 -7.12 3.54
CA TRP A 61 5.18 -8.42 3.73
C TRP A 61 6.10 -8.80 2.54
N PRO A 62 7.10 -9.68 2.71
CA PRO A 62 7.55 -10.25 3.98
C PRO A 62 8.49 -9.30 4.73
N PHE A 63 8.55 -9.45 6.06
CA PHE A 63 9.57 -8.82 6.89
C PHE A 63 10.80 -9.73 7.01
N HIS A 64 11.80 -9.54 6.15
CA HIS A 64 12.99 -10.38 6.15
C HIS A 64 13.75 -10.34 7.49
N PRO A 65 14.30 -11.48 7.95
CA PRO A 65 14.35 -12.79 7.26
C PRO A 65 13.09 -13.66 7.46
N THR A 66 12.07 -13.17 8.15
CA THR A 66 10.83 -13.91 8.42
C THR A 66 9.82 -13.78 7.27
N ARG A 67 8.71 -14.53 7.36
CA ARG A 67 7.53 -14.34 6.51
C ARG A 67 6.44 -13.50 7.19
N ASN A 68 6.80 -12.75 8.24
CA ASN A 68 5.85 -11.95 8.98
C ASN A 68 5.21 -10.90 8.07
N ARG A 69 3.99 -10.52 8.45
CA ARG A 69 3.16 -9.56 7.74
C ARG A 69 2.61 -8.56 8.74
N SER A 70 2.70 -7.27 8.44
CA SER A 70 2.06 -6.25 9.26
C SER A 70 0.57 -6.18 8.97
N ARG A 71 -0.21 -5.66 9.91
CA ARG A 71 -1.58 -5.24 9.67
C ARG A 71 -1.78 -3.95 10.46
N PHE A 72 -2.00 -2.86 9.74
CA PHE A 72 -2.35 -1.59 10.33
C PHE A 72 -3.84 -1.34 10.10
N THR A 73 -4.48 -0.87 11.15
CA THR A 73 -5.82 -0.26 11.16
C THR A 73 -5.77 0.96 12.08
N PRO A 74 -6.67 1.94 11.95
CA PRO A 74 -6.67 3.12 12.83
C PRO A 74 -6.70 2.79 14.34
N THR A 75 -7.25 1.64 14.72
CA THR A 75 -7.40 1.20 16.11
C THR A 75 -6.34 0.19 16.58
N ARG A 76 -5.46 -0.29 15.69
CA ARG A 76 -4.44 -1.31 15.99
C ARG A 76 -3.34 -1.37 14.94
#